data_AF-A0A2C9CJS1-F1
#
_entry.id   AF-A0A2C9CJS1-F1
#
_cell.length_a   1.000
_cell.length_b   1.000
_cell.length_c   1.000
_cell.angle_alpha   90.00
_cell.angle_beta   90.00
_cell.angle_gamma   90.00
#
_symmetry.space_group_name_H-M   'P 1'
#
loop_
_entity.id
_entity.type
_entity.pdbx_description
1 polymer ?
#
loop_
_entity_poly.entity_id
_entity_poly.type
_entity_poly.pdbx_seq_one_letter_code
_entity_poly.pdbx_strand_id
1 'polypeptide(L)'
;MPRLHERLQKIGNAPKQYQIDEERRKRQEEYRQQKEREDAEAIRLEKERILQLYRNARYGDIIQVNISGGSIAFIGERKGYEPLSFDLVRGERKRIPFYHHDKQITYQTDIWVAYDNNAFYFDVGDDQKYEQSTDKIVILDNGRWDEGKTYRPKTLDKSTYSQAHGIKVFIRYKLLPGMQRKGAYHYYPPQ
;
A
#
# COMPACT_ATOMS: atom_id res chain seq x y z
N MET A 1 63.60 -0.22 31.33
CA MET A 1 64.02 -1.04 30.15
C MET A 1 62.88 -1.98 29.77
N PRO A 2 61.95 -1.56 28.88
CA PRO A 2 60.77 -2.37 28.53
C PRO A 2 61.16 -3.53 27.62
N ARG A 3 60.62 -4.72 27.91
CA ARG A 3 60.97 -6.01 27.30
C ARG A 3 60.47 -6.12 25.86
N LEU A 4 61.36 -6.55 24.97
CA LEU A 4 61.14 -6.93 23.55
C LEU A 4 60.03 -7.97 23.29
N HIS A 5 59.39 -8.52 24.33
CA HIS A 5 58.37 -9.57 24.21
C HIS A 5 56.99 -9.07 23.75
N GLU A 6 56.70 -7.77 23.85
CA GLU A 6 55.37 -7.23 23.53
C GLU A 6 55.16 -6.92 22.03
N ARG A 7 56.24 -6.89 21.23
CA ARG A 7 56.18 -6.57 19.78
C ARG A 7 55.89 -7.78 18.87
N LEU A 8 56.05 -9.01 19.34
CA LEU A 8 55.88 -10.21 18.49
C LEU A 8 54.47 -10.81 18.50
N GLN A 9 53.59 -10.41 19.43
CA GLN A 9 52.20 -10.92 19.47
C GLN A 9 51.23 -10.19 18.52
N LYS A 10 51.61 -9.00 17.99
CA LYS A 10 50.73 -8.22 17.09
C LYS A 10 50.77 -8.66 15.62
N ILE A 11 51.73 -9.49 15.19
CA ILE A 11 51.90 -9.88 13.77
C ILE A 11 51.09 -11.15 13.43
N GLY A 12 50.72 -11.98 14.42
CA GLY A 12 49.98 -13.24 14.20
C GLY A 12 48.45 -13.16 14.14
N ASN A 13 47.84 -12.00 14.48
CA ASN A 13 46.37 -11.86 14.59
C ASN A 13 45.71 -11.16 13.38
N ALA A 14 46.46 -10.42 12.57
CA ALA A 14 45.93 -9.73 11.39
C ALA A 14 45.38 -10.66 10.27
N PRO A 15 46.03 -11.79 9.91
CA PRO A 15 45.53 -12.65 8.83
C PRO A 15 44.28 -13.45 9.23
N LYS A 16 44.11 -13.79 10.52
CA LYS A 16 42.90 -14.46 11.03
C LYS A 16 41.69 -13.53 11.05
N GLN A 17 41.89 -12.26 11.39
CA GLN A 17 40.82 -11.26 11.39
C GLN A 17 40.32 -10.99 9.96
N TYR A 18 41.23 -10.89 8.99
CA TYR A 18 40.89 -10.70 7.58
C TYR A 18 40.02 -11.84 7.03
N GLN A 19 40.35 -13.10 7.35
CA GLN A 19 39.57 -14.27 6.94
C GLN A 19 38.16 -14.28 7.55
N ILE A 20 38.04 -13.90 8.84
CA ILE A 20 36.73 -13.80 9.53
C ILE A 20 35.87 -12.70 8.92
N ASP A 21 36.45 -11.55 8.58
CA ASP A 21 35.72 -10.43 7.99
C ASP A 21 35.32 -10.72 6.53
N GLU A 22 36.15 -11.43 5.77
CA GLU A 22 35.82 -11.88 4.42
C GLU A 22 34.68 -12.90 4.41
N GLU A 23 34.68 -13.88 5.33
CA GLU A 23 33.58 -14.82 5.51
C GLU A 23 32.28 -14.12 5.91
N ARG A 24 32.34 -13.16 6.85
CA ARG A 24 31.16 -12.36 7.25
C ARG A 24 30.59 -11.59 6.08
N ARG A 25 31.44 -10.99 5.24
CA ARG A 25 31.00 -10.27 4.04
C ARG A 25 30.32 -11.22 3.05
N LYS A 26 30.92 -12.38 2.77
CA LYS A 26 30.32 -13.39 1.87
C LYS A 26 28.96 -13.87 2.38
N ARG A 27 28.85 -14.24 3.66
CA ARG A 27 27.55 -14.65 4.26
C ARG A 27 26.52 -13.52 4.23
N GLN A 28 26.93 -12.27 4.49
CA GLN A 28 26.01 -11.14 4.45
C GLN A 28 25.52 -10.86 3.02
N GLU A 29 26.39 -11.02 2.02
CA GLU A 29 26.04 -10.88 0.61
C GLU A 29 25.11 -12.00 0.14
N GLU A 30 25.43 -13.26 0.48
CA GLU A 30 24.56 -14.41 0.21
C GLU A 30 23.19 -14.25 0.85
N TYR A 31 23.13 -13.85 2.13
CA TYR A 31 21.87 -13.58 2.82
C TYR A 31 21.07 -12.45 2.16
N ARG A 32 21.72 -11.37 1.72
CA ARG A 32 21.07 -10.28 0.98
C ARG A 32 20.51 -10.76 -0.35
N GLN A 33 21.30 -11.51 -1.12
CA GLN A 33 20.87 -12.05 -2.41
C GLN A 33 19.72 -13.05 -2.23
N GLN A 34 19.78 -13.92 -1.22
CA GLN A 34 18.70 -14.86 -0.92
C GLN A 34 17.42 -14.10 -0.55
N LYS A 35 17.52 -13.13 0.36
CA LYS A 35 16.38 -12.32 0.78
C LYS A 35 15.77 -11.54 -0.39
N GLU A 36 16.59 -10.97 -1.26
CA GLU A 36 16.11 -10.25 -2.45
C GLU A 36 15.37 -11.18 -3.42
N ARG A 37 15.84 -12.43 -3.60
CA ARG A 37 15.13 -13.43 -4.40
C ARG A 37 13.80 -13.83 -3.79
N GLU A 38 13.77 -14.06 -2.48
CA GLU A 38 12.55 -14.38 -1.74
C GLU A 38 11.53 -13.24 -1.83
N ASP A 39 11.96 -12.00 -1.63
CA ASP A 39 11.12 -10.81 -1.74
C ASP A 39 10.57 -10.63 -3.18
N ALA A 40 11.42 -10.81 -4.20
CA ALA A 40 11.02 -10.73 -5.60
C ALA A 40 10.01 -11.82 -6.00
N GLU A 41 10.20 -13.04 -5.50
CA GLU A 41 9.25 -14.14 -5.72
C GLU A 41 7.92 -13.88 -5.02
N ALA A 42 7.93 -13.39 -3.79
CA ALA A 42 6.72 -13.02 -3.06
C ALA A 42 5.92 -11.92 -3.80
N ILE A 43 6.60 -10.88 -4.31
CA ILE A 43 5.97 -9.84 -5.13
C ILE A 43 5.35 -10.43 -6.40
N ARG A 44 6.04 -11.37 -7.08
CA ARG A 44 5.54 -12.03 -8.29
C ARG A 44 4.27 -12.84 -8.00
N LEU A 45 4.31 -13.67 -6.97
CA LEU A 45 3.18 -14.52 -6.58
C LEU A 45 1.97 -13.68 -6.18
N GLU A 46 2.18 -12.59 -5.43
CA GLU A 46 1.10 -11.68 -5.05
C GLU A 46 0.49 -10.99 -6.28
N LYS A 47 1.33 -10.53 -7.22
CA LYS A 47 0.86 -9.96 -8.47
C LYS A 47 0.00 -10.94 -9.27
N GLU A 48 0.41 -12.20 -9.36
CA GLU A 48 -0.36 -13.25 -10.02
C GLU A 48 -1.70 -13.52 -9.32
N ARG A 49 -1.70 -13.59 -7.99
CA ARG A 49 -2.91 -13.74 -7.17
C ARG A 49 -3.90 -12.60 -7.44
N ILE A 50 -3.45 -11.35 -7.41
CA ILE A 50 -4.30 -10.18 -7.70
C ILE A 50 -4.85 -10.27 -9.13
N LEU A 51 -4.04 -10.60 -10.12
CA LEU A 51 -4.52 -10.74 -11.50
C LEU A 51 -5.60 -11.83 -11.63
N GLN A 52 -5.48 -12.94 -10.90
CA GLN A 52 -6.53 -13.96 -10.84
C GLN A 52 -7.82 -13.44 -10.22
N LEU A 53 -7.74 -12.64 -9.15
CA LEU A 53 -8.92 -11.98 -8.57
C LEU A 53 -9.62 -11.09 -9.59
N TYR A 54 -8.88 -10.26 -10.32
CA TYR A 54 -9.46 -9.40 -11.37
C TYR A 54 -10.11 -10.20 -12.50
N ARG A 55 -9.51 -11.32 -12.93
CA ARG A 55 -10.06 -12.18 -13.99
C ARG A 55 -11.35 -12.88 -13.58
N ASN A 56 -11.45 -13.28 -12.32
CA ASN A 56 -12.60 -14.01 -11.79
C ASN A 56 -13.65 -13.09 -11.14
N ALA A 57 -13.40 -11.78 -11.14
CA ALA A 57 -14.27 -10.80 -10.51
C ALA A 57 -15.65 -10.78 -11.14
N ARG A 58 -16.67 -10.69 -10.30
CA ARG A 58 -18.06 -10.47 -10.69
C ARG A 58 -18.48 -9.05 -10.37
N TYR A 59 -19.69 -8.68 -10.79
CA TYR A 59 -20.30 -7.45 -10.32
C TYR A 59 -20.35 -7.45 -8.78
N GLY A 60 -19.90 -6.35 -8.17
CA GLY A 60 -19.75 -6.26 -6.71
C GLY A 60 -18.34 -6.58 -6.19
N ASP A 61 -17.48 -7.20 -7.01
CA ASP A 61 -16.12 -7.56 -6.58
C ASP A 61 -15.09 -6.49 -6.89
N ILE A 62 -15.35 -5.59 -7.84
CA ILE A 62 -14.46 -4.46 -8.12
C ILE A 62 -15.17 -3.17 -7.76
N ILE A 63 -14.51 -2.37 -6.94
CA ILE A 63 -14.90 -1.00 -6.68
C ILE A 63 -13.99 -0.04 -7.44
N GLN A 64 -14.58 1.02 -7.96
CA GLN A 64 -13.86 2.21 -8.37
C GLN A 64 -13.93 3.23 -7.23
N VAL A 65 -12.77 3.70 -6.81
CA VAL A 65 -12.60 4.67 -5.74
C VAL A 65 -12.05 5.96 -6.33
N ASN A 66 -12.63 7.10 -5.96
CA ASN A 66 -12.07 8.43 -6.19
C ASN A 66 -11.85 9.10 -4.83
N ILE A 67 -10.63 9.58 -4.61
CA ILE A 67 -10.24 10.29 -3.39
C ILE A 67 -9.91 11.72 -3.78
N SER A 68 -10.56 12.69 -3.14
CA SER A 68 -10.43 14.10 -3.49
C SER A 68 -10.64 15.03 -2.30
N GLY A 69 -10.09 16.25 -2.42
CA GLY A 69 -10.24 17.30 -1.40
C GLY A 69 -9.57 16.99 -0.06
N GLY A 70 -9.57 17.96 0.84
CA GLY A 70 -8.89 17.81 2.14
C GLY A 70 -7.37 17.82 2.02
N SER A 71 -6.70 17.21 2.98
CA SER A 71 -5.24 17.16 3.07
C SER A 71 -4.75 15.86 3.71
N ILE A 72 -3.49 15.52 3.43
CA ILE A 72 -2.77 14.40 4.03
C ILE A 72 -1.35 14.85 4.40
N ALA A 73 -0.65 14.07 5.22
CA ALA A 73 0.71 14.35 5.62
C ALA A 73 1.72 14.02 4.51
N PHE A 74 2.50 15.03 4.12
CA PHE A 74 3.70 14.92 3.30
C PHE A 74 4.88 15.43 4.14
N ILE A 75 5.85 14.55 4.42
CA ILE A 75 7.05 14.90 5.22
C ILE A 75 6.67 15.61 6.54
N GLY A 76 5.65 15.10 7.24
CA GLY A 76 5.19 15.63 8.53
C GLY A 76 4.27 16.86 8.47
N GLU A 77 4.03 17.44 7.29
CA GLU A 77 3.12 18.58 7.12
C GLU A 77 1.85 18.18 6.36
N ARG A 78 0.68 18.67 6.80
CA ARG A 78 -0.57 18.46 6.06
C ARG A 78 -0.63 19.38 4.84
N LYS A 79 -0.70 18.80 3.65
CA LYS A 79 -0.87 19.52 2.38
C LYS A 79 -2.04 18.93 1.59
N GLY A 80 -2.66 19.76 0.74
CA GLY A 80 -3.63 19.26 -0.24
C GLY A 80 -2.94 18.32 -1.23
N TYR A 81 -3.69 17.42 -1.84
CA TYR A 81 -3.17 16.44 -2.79
C TYR A 81 -3.98 16.47 -4.09
N GLU A 82 -3.41 15.94 -5.17
CA GLU A 82 -4.11 15.78 -6.43
C GLU A 82 -5.20 14.70 -6.34
N PRO A 83 -6.45 14.99 -6.76
CA PRO A 83 -7.50 13.98 -6.81
C PRO A 83 -7.08 12.78 -7.64
N LEU A 84 -7.30 11.58 -7.12
CA LEU A 84 -6.89 10.35 -7.78
C LEU A 84 -8.03 9.33 -7.80
N SER A 85 -8.01 8.48 -8.83
CA SER A 85 -8.98 7.40 -8.99
C SER A 85 -8.27 6.09 -9.28
N PHE A 86 -8.75 5.02 -8.68
CA PHE A 86 -8.20 3.68 -8.86
C PHE A 86 -9.28 2.64 -8.65
N ASP A 87 -9.00 1.44 -9.15
CA ASP A 87 -9.83 0.28 -8.89
C ASP A 87 -9.18 -0.62 -7.84
N LEU A 88 -10.04 -1.29 -7.06
CA LEU A 88 -9.70 -2.35 -6.14
C LEU A 88 -10.62 -3.54 -6.35
N VAL A 89 -10.04 -4.74 -6.45
CA VAL A 89 -10.81 -5.98 -6.37
C VAL A 89 -10.91 -6.46 -4.91
N ARG A 90 -12.00 -7.12 -4.56
CA ARG A 90 -12.22 -7.73 -3.25
C ARG A 90 -11.06 -8.66 -2.90
N GLY A 91 -10.46 -8.46 -1.73
CA GLY A 91 -9.26 -9.16 -1.27
C GLY A 91 -7.93 -8.53 -1.74
N GLU A 92 -7.95 -7.37 -2.40
CA GLU A 92 -6.75 -6.60 -2.77
C GLU A 92 -6.39 -5.59 -1.68
N ARG A 93 -5.11 -5.56 -1.33
CA ARG A 93 -4.44 -4.45 -0.65
C ARG A 93 -3.50 -3.78 -1.65
N LYS A 94 -3.51 -2.46 -1.70
CA LYS A 94 -2.83 -1.68 -2.72
C LYS A 94 -2.16 -0.45 -2.12
N ARG A 95 -0.93 -0.19 -2.55
CA ARG A 95 -0.22 1.04 -2.25
C ARG A 95 -0.58 2.10 -3.27
N ILE A 96 -1.11 3.23 -2.81
CA ILE A 96 -1.57 4.33 -3.66
C ILE A 96 -0.65 5.53 -3.43
N PRO A 97 0.06 6.01 -4.47
CA PRO A 97 0.86 7.21 -4.36
C PRO A 97 -0.05 8.44 -4.43
N PHE A 98 0.07 9.30 -3.43
CA PHE A 98 -0.52 10.64 -3.44
C PHE A 98 0.55 11.67 -3.77
N TYR A 99 0.17 12.68 -4.55
CA TYR A 99 1.08 13.73 -5.00
C TYR A 99 0.62 15.11 -4.53
N HIS A 100 1.60 15.94 -4.19
CA HIS A 100 1.44 17.37 -3.97
C HIS A 100 2.51 18.13 -4.75
N HIS A 101 2.09 19.10 -5.55
CA HIS A 101 3.01 19.96 -6.31
C HIS A 101 3.06 21.34 -5.66
N ASP A 102 4.26 21.75 -5.22
CA ASP A 102 4.54 23.10 -4.73
C ASP A 102 5.66 23.71 -5.57
N LYS A 103 5.29 24.65 -6.45
CA LYS A 103 6.20 25.32 -7.39
C LYS A 103 6.97 24.33 -8.25
N GLN A 104 8.22 24.02 -7.87
CA GLN A 104 9.16 23.15 -8.59
C GLN A 104 9.41 21.82 -7.87
N ILE A 105 8.79 21.60 -6.69
CA ILE A 105 9.00 20.41 -5.88
C ILE A 105 7.72 19.57 -5.90
N THR A 106 7.87 18.27 -6.19
CA THR A 106 6.79 17.29 -6.09
C THR A 106 7.04 16.43 -4.86
N TYR A 107 6.07 16.43 -3.95
CA TYR A 107 6.05 15.56 -2.79
C TYR A 107 5.19 14.33 -3.10
N GLN A 108 5.65 13.17 -2.66
CA GLN A 108 4.90 11.92 -2.74
C GLN A 108 4.79 11.31 -1.34
N THR A 109 3.62 10.75 -1.03
CA THR A 109 3.43 9.86 0.11
C THR A 109 2.60 8.66 -0.33
N ASP A 110 2.93 7.47 0.15
CA ASP A 110 2.29 6.23 -0.26
C ASP A 110 1.31 5.78 0.82
N ILE A 111 0.02 5.72 0.50
CA ILE A 111 -1.01 5.27 1.45
C ILE A 111 -1.50 3.89 1.03
N TRP A 112 -1.52 2.98 2.00
CA TRP A 112 -2.09 1.65 1.81
C TRP A 112 -3.60 1.68 1.98
N VAL A 113 -4.30 1.10 1.01
CA VAL A 113 -5.74 0.92 1.00
C VAL A 113 -6.06 -0.56 0.79
N ALA A 114 -7.24 -0.99 1.20
CA ALA A 114 -7.72 -2.34 0.94
C ALA A 114 -9.22 -2.36 0.66
N TYR A 115 -9.66 -3.38 -0.07
CA TYR A 115 -11.08 -3.68 -0.21
C TYR A 115 -11.31 -5.13 0.16
N ASP A 116 -12.00 -5.38 1.27
CA ASP A 116 -12.35 -6.74 1.69
C ASP A 116 -13.59 -6.72 2.60
N ASN A 117 -14.27 -7.85 2.77
CA ASN A 117 -15.44 -7.99 3.66
C ASN A 117 -16.49 -6.88 3.47
N ASN A 118 -16.76 -6.50 2.22
CA ASN A 118 -17.69 -5.41 1.84
C ASN A 118 -17.33 -4.05 2.47
N ALA A 119 -16.04 -3.80 2.70
CA ALA A 119 -15.56 -2.56 3.30
C ALA A 119 -14.31 -2.06 2.58
N PHE A 120 -14.30 -0.76 2.29
CA PHE A 120 -13.11 -0.06 1.85
C PHE A 120 -12.36 0.45 3.07
N TYR A 121 -11.05 0.19 3.09
CA TYR A 121 -10.16 0.59 4.15
C TYR A 121 -9.10 1.54 3.61
N PHE A 122 -8.82 2.60 4.36
CA PHE A 122 -7.79 3.58 4.05
C PHE A 122 -6.88 3.77 5.26
N ASP A 123 -5.57 3.82 5.00
CA ASP A 123 -4.50 3.90 5.99
C ASP A 123 -4.29 2.59 6.79
N VAL A 124 -4.27 1.44 6.08
CA VAL A 124 -4.18 0.10 6.69
C VAL A 124 -2.76 -0.41 6.96
N GLY A 125 -1.73 0.35 6.57
CA GLY A 125 -0.33 -0.12 6.60
C GLY A 125 -0.03 -1.17 5.52
N ASP A 126 1.24 -1.59 5.46
CA ASP A 126 1.76 -2.53 4.47
C ASP A 126 1.51 -4.02 4.82
N ASP A 127 1.40 -4.36 6.11
CA ASP A 127 1.10 -5.72 6.60
C ASP A 127 -0.22 -5.76 7.39
N GLN A 128 -0.94 -6.90 7.31
CA GLN A 128 -2.13 -7.19 8.13
C GLN A 128 -1.85 -7.10 9.63
N LYS A 129 -0.61 -7.32 10.07
CA LYS A 129 -0.24 -7.12 11.48
C LYS A 129 -0.31 -5.66 11.91
N TYR A 130 -0.01 -4.72 11.01
CA TYR A 130 -0.14 -3.28 11.29
C TYR A 130 -1.60 -2.85 11.40
N GLU A 131 -2.52 -3.56 10.74
CA GLU A 131 -3.95 -3.25 10.69
C GLU A 131 -4.64 -3.23 12.06
N GLN A 132 -4.10 -3.94 13.05
CA GLN A 132 -4.63 -3.95 14.42
C GLN A 132 -4.16 -2.77 15.28
N SER A 133 -3.12 -2.05 14.84
CA SER A 133 -2.42 -1.04 15.67
C SER A 133 -2.63 0.40 15.26
N THR A 134 -3.23 0.65 14.08
CA THR A 134 -3.41 2.02 13.56
C THR A 134 -4.87 2.42 13.45
N ASP A 135 -5.12 3.69 13.78
CA ASP A 135 -6.40 4.31 13.49
C ASP A 135 -6.56 4.42 11.97
N LYS A 136 -7.68 3.93 11.45
CA LYS A 136 -7.94 3.83 10.01
C LYS A 136 -9.35 4.29 9.66
N ILE A 137 -9.55 4.59 8.39
CA ILE A 137 -10.88 4.87 7.85
C ILE A 137 -11.47 3.56 7.32
N VAL A 138 -12.70 3.26 7.75
CA VAL A 138 -13.48 2.12 7.27
C VAL A 138 -14.78 2.63 6.69
N ILE A 139 -15.05 2.31 5.42
CA ILE A 139 -16.29 2.64 4.73
C ILE A 139 -16.98 1.34 4.37
N LEU A 140 -18.05 1.01 5.09
CA LEU A 140 -18.87 -0.16 4.83
C LEU A 140 -19.78 0.07 3.62
N ASP A 141 -19.90 -0.96 2.78
CA ASP A 141 -20.97 -1.01 1.79
C ASP A 141 -22.32 -1.12 2.51
N ASN A 142 -23.20 -0.16 2.21
CA ASN A 142 -24.58 -0.12 2.69
C ASN A 142 -25.59 -0.29 1.55
N GLY A 143 -25.18 -1.00 0.48
CA GLY A 143 -25.98 -1.25 -0.71
C GLY A 143 -26.14 -0.03 -1.62
N ARG A 144 -25.31 1.01 -1.45
CA ARG A 144 -25.36 2.24 -2.26
C ARG A 144 -24.20 2.40 -3.21
N TRP A 145 -23.26 1.45 -3.22
CA TRP A 145 -22.15 1.49 -4.16
C TRP A 145 -22.59 1.18 -5.59
N ASP A 146 -23.76 0.58 -5.82
CA ASP A 146 -24.34 0.39 -7.16
C ASP A 146 -24.55 1.71 -7.92
N GLU A 147 -25.02 2.74 -7.21
CA GLU A 147 -25.26 4.09 -7.74
C GLU A 147 -24.02 4.99 -7.65
N GLY A 148 -23.10 4.62 -6.76
CA GLY A 148 -21.96 5.44 -6.37
C GLY A 148 -22.31 6.41 -5.25
N LYS A 149 -21.44 6.50 -4.25
CA LYS A 149 -21.67 7.32 -3.07
C LYS A 149 -20.40 8.01 -2.60
N THR A 150 -20.55 9.29 -2.25
CA THR A 150 -19.48 10.09 -1.63
C THR A 150 -19.59 10.05 -0.12
N TYR A 151 -18.48 9.77 0.52
CA TYR A 151 -18.29 9.71 1.96
C TYR A 151 -17.34 10.83 2.40
N ARG A 152 -17.58 11.35 3.61
CA ARG A 152 -16.71 12.30 4.31
C ARG A 152 -16.27 11.64 5.62
N PRO A 153 -15.24 10.79 5.58
CA PRO A 153 -14.80 10.06 6.76
C PRO A 153 -14.23 10.98 7.84
N LYS A 154 -14.10 10.45 9.07
CA LYS A 154 -13.44 11.17 10.16
C LYS A 154 -12.01 11.55 9.80
N THR A 155 -11.53 12.62 10.40
CA THR A 155 -10.10 12.97 10.37
C THR A 155 -9.29 11.90 11.09
N LEU A 156 -8.14 11.55 10.51
CA LEU A 156 -7.11 10.76 11.15
C LEU A 156 -6.09 11.68 11.84
N ASP A 157 -5.68 11.30 13.04
CA ASP A 157 -4.82 12.12 13.90
C ASP A 157 -3.34 12.04 13.47
N LYS A 158 -2.44 12.60 14.29
CA LYS A 158 -1.00 12.61 14.01
C LYS A 158 -0.32 11.24 14.20
N SER A 159 -1.00 10.28 14.83
CA SER A 159 -0.46 8.94 15.07
C SER A 159 -0.62 8.02 13.86
N THR A 160 -1.48 8.38 12.90
CA THR A 160 -1.63 7.63 11.64
C THR A 160 -0.64 8.12 10.59
N TYR A 161 -0.36 7.27 9.61
CA TYR A 161 0.59 7.58 8.55
C TYR A 161 0.08 8.69 7.63
N SER A 162 -1.20 8.64 7.26
CA SER A 162 -1.79 9.64 6.35
C SER A 162 -2.13 10.97 7.02
N GLN A 163 -2.45 10.96 8.33
CA GLN A 163 -3.04 12.10 9.05
C GLN A 163 -4.18 12.79 8.30
N ALA A 164 -4.94 12.01 7.52
CA ALA A 164 -5.92 12.51 6.57
C ALA A 164 -6.96 13.41 7.23
N HIS A 165 -7.22 14.58 6.62
CA HIS A 165 -8.13 15.58 7.16
C HIS A 165 -9.07 16.09 6.08
N GLY A 166 -10.38 16.01 6.33
CA GLY A 166 -11.40 16.56 5.44
C GLY A 166 -11.44 15.93 4.04
N ILE A 167 -10.91 14.72 3.87
CA ILE A 167 -10.92 14.01 2.58
C ILE A 167 -12.35 13.63 2.18
N LYS A 168 -12.58 13.49 0.86
CA LYS A 168 -13.81 12.94 0.29
C LYS A 168 -13.45 11.66 -0.44
N VAL A 169 -14.23 10.61 -0.19
CA VAL A 169 -14.06 9.31 -0.83
C VAL A 169 -15.34 8.97 -1.57
N PHE A 170 -15.31 8.95 -2.89
CA PHE A 170 -16.39 8.43 -3.72
C PHE A 170 -16.11 6.97 -4.06
N ILE A 171 -17.09 6.10 -3.85
CA ILE A 171 -17.00 4.67 -4.13
C ILE A 171 -18.19 4.25 -4.96
N ARG A 172 -17.95 3.46 -6.01
CA ARG A 172 -18.98 2.75 -6.76
C ARG A 172 -18.53 1.37 -7.20
N TYR A 173 -19.45 0.47 -7.48
CA TYR A 173 -19.12 -0.76 -8.18
C TYR A 173 -18.70 -0.47 -9.63
N LYS A 174 -17.59 -1.08 -10.05
CA LYS A 174 -17.13 -0.99 -11.43
C LYS A 174 -18.03 -1.86 -12.30
N LEU A 175 -18.51 -1.27 -13.40
CA LEU A 175 -19.22 -2.03 -14.42
C LEU A 175 -18.23 -2.88 -15.20
N LEU A 176 -18.49 -4.19 -15.24
CA LEU A 176 -17.74 -5.10 -16.08
C LEU A 176 -18.41 -5.20 -17.46
N PRO A 177 -17.63 -5.36 -18.54
CA PRO A 177 -18.20 -5.56 -19.88
C PRO A 177 -19.23 -6.69 -19.88
N GLY A 178 -20.41 -6.42 -20.46
CA GLY A 178 -21.50 -7.40 -20.54
C GLY A 178 -22.37 -7.56 -19.29
N MET A 179 -22.11 -6.83 -18.20
CA MET A 179 -22.94 -6.85 -17.00
C MET A 179 -23.88 -5.63 -16.93
N GLN A 180 -25.18 -5.87 -16.75
CA GLN A 180 -26.16 -4.82 -16.49
C GLN A 180 -26.20 -4.47 -15.00
N ARG A 181 -26.45 -3.19 -14.69
CA ARG A 181 -26.71 -2.75 -13.31
C ARG A 181 -27.97 -3.43 -12.79
N LYS A 182 -27.94 -3.87 -11.53
CA LYS A 182 -29.17 -4.26 -10.82
C LYS A 182 -30.12 -3.06 -10.82
N GLY A 183 -31.23 -3.15 -11.55
CA GLY A 183 -32.22 -2.08 -11.70
C GLY A 183 -32.30 -1.39 -13.07
N ALA A 184 -31.42 -1.70 -14.01
CA ALA A 184 -31.54 -1.23 -15.40
C ALA A 184 -32.52 -2.11 -16.21
N TYR A 185 -33.78 -2.19 -15.80
CA TYR A 185 -34.83 -2.70 -16.69
C TYR A 185 -35.08 -1.65 -17.77
N HIS A 186 -34.49 -1.84 -18.95
CA HIS A 186 -34.92 -1.11 -20.13
C HIS A 186 -36.32 -1.59 -20.50
N TYR A 187 -37.31 -0.78 -20.14
CA TYR A 187 -38.68 -0.90 -20.62
C TYR A 187 -38.67 -0.55 -22.11
N TYR A 188 -38.60 -1.56 -22.98
CA TYR A 188 -38.96 -1.37 -24.38
C TYR A 188 -40.49 -1.33 -24.44
N PRO A 189 -41.12 -0.20 -24.81
CA PRO A 189 -42.55 -0.22 -25.07
C PRO A 189 -42.84 -1.15 -26.26
N PRO A 190 -43.92 -1.94 -26.23
CA PRO A 190 -44.35 -2.72 -27.39
C PRO A 190 -44.66 -1.78 -28.56
N GLN A 191 -44.23 -2.18 -29.76
CA GLN A 191 -44.51 -1.50 -31.03
C GLN A 191 -45.98 -1.64 -31.43
#